data_AF-A0A382EKW6-F1
#
_entry.id   AF-A0A382EKW6-F1
#
_cell.length_a   1.000
_cell.length_b   1.000
_cell.length_c   1.000
_cell.angle_alpha   90.00
_cell.angle_beta   90.00
_cell.angle_gamma   90.00
#
_symmetry.space_group_name_H-M   'P 1'
#
loop_
_entity.id
_entity.type
_entity.pdbx_description
1 polymer ?
#
loop_
_entity_poly.entity_id
_entity_poly.type
_entity_poly.pdbx_seq_one_letter_code
_entity_poly.pdbx_strand_id
1 'polypeptide(L)' 'MAGWTGSGACAGTVNPCAVTMDADKTVTAGFSEEFDLTADASPDVGGSVSGGGSYPSGASVPVTATPNSGYTLTGWTG' A
#
# COMPACT_ATOMS: atom_id res chain seq x y z
N MET A 1 14.54 3.95 -1.15
CA MET A 1 15.38 2.76 -1.39
C MET A 1 15.88 2.27 -0.04
N ALA A 2 15.22 1.27 0.56
CA ALA A 2 15.63 0.72 1.86
C ALA A 2 16.32 -0.63 1.63
N GLY A 3 17.61 -0.58 1.31
CA GLY A 3 18.45 -1.77 1.24
C GLY A 3 19.08 -2.02 2.61
N TRP A 4 18.67 -3.10 3.27
CA TRP A 4 19.21 -3.53 4.56
C TRP A 4 20.63 -4.10 4.40
N THR A 5 21.61 -3.49 5.07
CA THR A 5 22.98 -4.02 5.20
C THR A 5 23.18 -4.62 6.58
N GLY A 6 22.57 -5.78 6.82
CA GLY A 6 22.72 -6.55 8.05
C GLY A 6 22.65 -8.03 7.71
N SER A 7 23.78 -8.72 7.83
CA SER A 7 23.98 -10.09 7.36
C SER A 7 23.00 -11.11 7.99
N GLY A 8 22.12 -11.65 7.16
CA GLY A 8 21.89 -13.10 7.07
C GLY A 8 20.72 -13.74 7.83
N ALA A 9 20.06 -13.08 8.79
CA ALA A 9 18.98 -13.75 9.55
C ALA A 9 17.56 -13.30 9.17
N CYS A 10 17.37 -12.00 8.90
CA CYS A 10 16.09 -11.41 8.52
C CYS A 10 16.28 -10.47 7.33
N ALA A 11 15.99 -10.96 6.14
CA ALA A 11 16.03 -10.15 4.92
C ALA A 11 14.63 -10.10 4.29
N GLY A 12 14.21 -8.92 3.86
CA GLY A 12 12.91 -8.69 3.21
C GLY A 12 11.78 -8.38 4.20
N THR A 13 10.53 -8.62 3.76
CA THR A 13 9.30 -8.30 4.50
C THR A 13 8.65 -9.53 5.16
N VAL A 14 9.38 -10.65 5.22
CA VAL A 14 8.87 -11.90 5.80
C VAL A 14 8.71 -11.74 7.31
N ASN A 15 7.50 -12.03 7.80
CA ASN A 15 7.13 -11.93 9.20
C ASN A 15 6.29 -13.15 9.62
N PRO A 16 6.64 -13.88 10.71
CA PRO A 16 7.80 -13.68 11.58
C PRO A 16 9.11 -14.12 10.93
N CYS A 17 10.19 -13.41 11.26
CA CYS A 17 11.54 -13.81 10.88
C CYS A 17 12.19 -14.68 11.98
N ALA A 18 12.77 -15.82 11.58
CA ALA A 18 13.51 -16.70 12.48
C ALA A 18 15.02 -16.40 12.46
N VAL A 19 15.61 -16.14 13.63
CA VAL A 19 17.05 -15.87 13.80
C VAL A 19 17.70 -17.03 14.55
N THR A 20 18.72 -17.65 13.94
CA THR A 20 19.56 -18.63 14.66
C THR A 20 20.64 -17.89 15.43
N MET A 21 20.75 -18.10 16.75
CA MET A 21 21.73 -17.43 17.60
C MET A 21 22.96 -18.33 17.82
N ASP A 22 24.01 -18.09 17.05
CA ASP A 22 25.33 -18.75 17.17
C ASP A 22 26.44 -17.80 17.69
N ALA A 23 26.14 -16.51 17.73
CA ALA A 23 26.94 -15.42 18.25
C ALA A 23 26.01 -14.21 18.49
N ASP A 24 26.54 -13.12 19.02
CA ASP A 24 25.81 -11.86 19.13
C ASP A 24 25.39 -11.37 17.73
N LYS A 25 24.09 -11.06 17.58
CA LYS A 25 23.51 -10.55 16.34
C LYS A 25 22.65 -9.32 16.62
N THR A 26 22.65 -8.38 15.69
CA THR A 26 21.76 -7.22 15.70
C THR A 26 20.79 -7.33 14.53
N VAL A 27 19.50 -7.27 14.81
CA VAL A 27 18.42 -7.16 13.82
C VAL A 27 17.74 -5.82 14.04
N THR A 28 17.40 -5.11 12.98
CA THR A 28 16.51 -3.97 13.10
C THR A 28 15.39 -4.08 12.06
N ALA A 29 14.20 -3.65 12.45
CA ALA A 29 13.02 -3.69 11.61
C ALA A 29 12.85 -2.31 10.96
N GLY A 30 12.60 -2.30 9.66
CA GLY A 30 12.24 -1.08 8.94
C GLY A 30 10.74 -0.90 8.95
N PHE A 31 10.27 0.27 9.38
CA PHE A 31 8.88 0.68 9.29
C PHE A 31 8.76 1.86 8.34
N SER A 32 7.70 1.88 7.54
CA SER A 32 7.33 2.99 6.68
C SER A 32 5.90 3.41 6.99
N GLU A 33 5.61 4.70 6.90
CA GLU A 33 4.24 5.21 7.03
C GLU A 33 3.40 4.78 5.81
N GLU A 34 2.17 4.37 6.08
CA GLU A 34 1.16 4.08 5.09
C GLU A 34 -0.05 5.01 5.29
N PHE A 35 -0.68 5.38 4.19
CA PHE A 35 -1.89 6.19 4.15
C PHE A 35 -3.00 5.43 3.44
N ASP A 36 -4.20 5.48 4.00
CA ASP A 36 -5.39 4.90 3.40
C ASP A 36 -6.02 5.89 2.42
N LEU A 37 -6.21 5.44 1.19
CA LEU A 37 -6.98 6.12 0.17
C LEU A 37 -8.35 5.44 0.04
N THR A 38 -9.40 6.18 0.37
CA THR A 38 -10.78 5.76 0.13
C THR A 38 -11.28 6.41 -1.16
N ALA A 39 -11.85 5.60 -2.05
CA ALA A 39 -12.36 6.07 -3.34
C ALA A 39 -13.71 5.42 -3.61
N ASP A 40 -14.77 6.20 -3.46
CA ASP A 40 -16.15 5.74 -3.58
C ASP A 40 -16.85 6.34 -4.81
N ALA A 41 -17.80 5.59 -5.37
CA ALA A 41 -18.68 6.09 -6.42
C ALA A 41 -19.89 6.79 -5.79
N SER A 42 -20.23 7.98 -6.26
CA SER A 42 -21.45 8.67 -5.82
C SER A 42 -22.26 9.16 -7.04
N PRO A 43 -23.48 8.64 -7.28
CA PRO A 43 -24.12 7.55 -6.54
C PRO A 43 -23.45 6.19 -6.78
N ASP A 44 -23.54 5.25 -5.83
CA ASP A 44 -22.95 3.90 -5.94
C ASP A 44 -23.43 3.14 -7.18
N VAL A 45 -24.69 3.34 -7.57
CA VAL A 45 -25.27 2.74 -8.79
C VAL A 45 -24.68 3.35 -10.08
N GLY A 46 -24.07 4.53 -9.99
CA GLY A 46 -23.54 5.27 -11.13
C GLY A 46 -22.27 4.68 -11.72
N GLY A 47 -21.54 3.84 -10.98
CA GLY A 47 -20.34 3.20 -11.47
C GLY A 47 -19.52 2.56 -10.34
N SER A 48 -18.31 2.11 -10.69
CA SER A 48 -17.33 1.62 -9.72
C SER A 48 -16.07 2.48 -9.77
N VAL A 49 -15.49 2.75 -8.61
CA VAL A 49 -14.17 3.39 -8.50
C VAL A 49 -13.13 2.37 -8.05
N SER A 50 -11.94 2.45 -8.62
CA SER A 50 -10.79 1.61 -8.29
C SER A 50 -9.58 2.49 -8.01
N GLY A 51 -8.64 1.99 -7.20
CA GLY A 51 -7.49 2.75 -6.72
C GLY A 51 -7.51 3.02 -5.22
N GLY A 52 -8.60 2.68 -4.50
CA GLY A 52 -8.60 2.67 -3.05
C GLY A 52 -7.68 1.59 -2.47
N GLY A 53 -7.12 1.84 -1.29
CA GLY A 53 -6.20 0.93 -0.59
C GLY A 53 -5.20 1.66 0.31
N SER A 54 -4.31 0.90 0.94
CA SER A 54 -3.21 1.44 1.76
C SER A 54 -1.95 1.59 0.92
N TYR A 55 -1.32 2.76 0.97
CA TYR A 55 -0.17 3.08 0.15
C TYR A 55 0.95 3.74 0.98
N PRO A 56 2.22 3.52 0.64
CA PRO A 56 3.31 4.15 1.35
C PRO A 56 3.32 5.67 1.14
N SER A 57 3.90 6.38 2.09
CA SER A 57 4.05 7.84 2.00
C SER A 57 4.73 8.28 0.69
N GLY A 58 4.11 9.27 0.03
CA GLY A 58 4.59 9.78 -1.26
C GLY A 58 4.30 8.90 -2.48
N ALA A 59 3.56 7.79 -2.33
CA ALA A 59 3.11 7.01 -3.47
C ALA A 59 2.15 7.81 -4.36
N SER A 60 2.36 7.73 -5.67
CA SER A 60 1.41 8.23 -6.67
C SER A 60 0.51 7.07 -7.11
N VAL A 61 -0.79 7.16 -6.82
CA VAL A 61 -1.76 6.10 -7.06
C VAL A 61 -2.73 6.51 -8.16
N PRO A 62 -2.88 5.73 -9.24
CA PRO A 62 -3.88 6.00 -10.26
C PRO A 62 -5.28 5.61 -9.74
N VAL A 63 -6.19 6.57 -9.71
CA VAL A 63 -7.62 6.32 -9.40
C VAL A 63 -8.41 6.29 -10.70
N THR A 64 -9.23 5.25 -10.89
CA THR A 64 -10.00 5.03 -12.12
C THR A 64 -11.47 4.83 -11.79
N ALA A 65 -12.35 5.63 -12.40
CA ALA A 65 -13.80 5.47 -12.34
C ALA A 65 -14.30 4.81 -13.62
N THR A 66 -15.15 3.80 -13.47
CA THR A 66 -15.85 3.12 -14.56
C THR A 66 -17.35 3.39 -14.43
N PRO A 67 -17.92 4.28 -15.25
CA PRO A 67 -19.36 4.56 -15.23
C PRO A 67 -20.17 3.36 -15.70
N ASN A 68 -21.33 3.13 -15.06
CA ASN A 68 -22.31 2.15 -15.52
C ASN A 68 -23.10 2.70 -16.73
N SER A 69 -23.80 1.81 -17.44
CA SER A 69 -24.63 2.20 -18.59
C SER A 69 -25.65 3.27 -18.19
N GLY A 70 -25.68 4.38 -18.94
CA GLY A 70 -26.55 5.53 -18.66
C GLY A 70 -25.95 6.58 -17.70
N TYR A 71 -24.73 6.35 -17.20
CA TYR A 71 -24.00 7.29 -16.35
C TYR A 71 -22.72 7.78 -17.04
N THR A 72 -22.30 8.98 -16.66
CA THR A 72 -21.03 9.58 -17.09
C THR A 72 -20.34 10.15 -15.86
N LEU A 73 -19.01 10.00 -15.78
CA LEU A 73 -18.23 10.66 -14.74
C LEU A 73 -18.33 12.18 -14.92
N THR A 74 -18.94 12.86 -13.95
CA THR A 74 -19.09 14.32 -13.98
C THR A 74 -17.89 15.06 -13.40
N GLY A 75 -17.14 14.40 -12.51
CA GLY A 75 -15.92 14.92 -11.92
C GLY A 75 -15.47 14.11 -10.72
N TRP A 76 -14.28 14.44 -10.22
CA TRP A 76 -13.77 13.94 -8.95
C TRP A 76 -14.00 14.99 -7.87
N THR A 77 -14.33 14.55 -6.66
CA THR A 77 -14.48 15.40 -5.47
C THR A 77 -13.67 14.80 -4.33
N GLY A 78 -13.02 15.65 -3.53
CA GLY A 78 -12.21 15.27 -2.38
C GLY A 78 -12.00 16.44 -1.43
#